data_AF-A0A917P953-F1
#
_entry.id   AF-A0A917P953-F1
#
_cell.length_a   1.000
_cell.length_b   1.000
_cell.length_c   1.000
_cell.angle_alpha   90.00
_cell.angle_beta   90.00
_cell.angle_gamma   90.00
#
_symmetry.space_group_name_H-M   'P 1'
#
loop_
_entity.id
_entity.type
_entity.pdbx_description
1 polymer ?
#
loop_
_entity_poly.entity_id
_entity_poly.type
_entity_poly.pdbx_seq_one_letter_code
_entity_poly.pdbx_strand_id
1 'polypeptide(L)'
;MRLVYTHDHPLEPYDFEDTLEQWHVSVRLFHAEEEECPQGCSEACERAIEEGTEIGYLLLCRLRDYTADNRWEAADAESGDLESIASTVLDPRTGQYTDAFDEAVECPVGDLLILDRVFLDKPWRGFGLGPVLAAEAIRRLSGGCCAVAAEPGMAEWHDDREEVSESYRQQARRKIAALWESIGFTHFREGVYLLDPALRKASDLLAQRREELLELSQAYRSRAASLTVVPEPEPEPEPEPEPAARGAAASDRRPQVREGWLETIGSVRAEDSLLYLQGRCQQAGWDSRDKRTALALVTDVTSETDLRELGEQIQDLHFGLQKAFADAVTFSADSFNVGPFRENPSRLGPLAGVWVYGSNLHGRYANRSHGVGDACQHARSLGPRLERISLAQLLELEDFWQWNGPMCSFCSGWSAQRLTEEQYAHYSSVRGGRRTASAG
;
A
#
# COMPACT_ATOMS: atom_id res chain seq x y z
N MET A 1 5.25 -2.40 -15.12
CA MET A 1 3.98 -1.65 -15.06
C MET A 1 3.74 -0.93 -16.38
N ARG A 2 2.49 -0.85 -16.84
CA ARG A 2 2.06 -0.13 -18.05
C ARG A 2 0.73 0.58 -17.77
N LEU A 3 0.47 1.66 -18.48
CA LEU A 3 -0.84 2.30 -18.55
C LEU A 3 -1.54 1.86 -19.84
N VAL A 4 -2.79 1.43 -19.74
CA VAL A 4 -3.64 1.08 -20.88
C VAL A 4 -4.76 2.10 -20.96
N TYR A 5 -4.87 2.78 -22.09
CA TYR A 5 -5.85 3.85 -22.31
C TYR A 5 -6.99 3.31 -23.16
N THR A 6 -8.20 3.38 -22.62
CA THR A 6 -9.43 2.97 -23.29
C THR A 6 -10.37 4.15 -23.38
N HIS A 7 -10.99 4.30 -24.55
CA HIS A 7 -12.07 5.24 -24.81
C HIS A 7 -13.17 4.46 -25.52
N ASP A 8 -14.34 4.41 -24.91
CA ASP A 8 -15.50 3.72 -25.44
C ASP A 8 -16.42 4.76 -26.06
N HIS A 9 -16.72 4.59 -27.35
CA HIS A 9 -17.70 5.39 -28.06
C HIS A 9 -18.77 4.45 -28.60
N PRO A 10 -20.03 4.53 -28.13
CA PRO A 10 -21.10 3.70 -28.66
C PRO A 10 -21.32 4.00 -30.15
N LEU A 11 -21.83 3.01 -30.88
CA LEU A 11 -22.23 3.19 -32.29
C LEU A 11 -23.55 3.95 -32.43
N GLU A 12 -24.35 3.97 -31.35
CA GLU A 12 -25.59 4.74 -31.28
C GLU A 12 -25.26 6.16 -30.82
N PRO A 13 -25.70 7.20 -31.54
CA PRO A 13 -25.49 8.58 -31.12
C PRO A 13 -26.10 8.84 -29.75
N TYR A 14 -25.42 9.65 -28.96
CA TYR A 14 -25.89 10.09 -27.65
C TYR A 14 -25.61 11.58 -27.45
N ASP A 15 -26.27 12.17 -26.46
CA ASP A 15 -26.13 13.59 -26.19
C ASP A 15 -24.67 13.93 -25.86
N PHE A 16 -24.17 15.03 -26.43
CA PHE A 16 -22.82 15.57 -26.20
C PHE A 16 -21.67 14.65 -26.65
N GLU A 17 -21.92 13.66 -27.54
CA GLU A 17 -20.89 12.71 -28.02
C GLU A 17 -19.63 13.38 -28.59
N ASP A 18 -19.80 14.53 -29.25
CA ASP A 18 -18.69 15.27 -29.83
C ASP A 18 -17.98 16.17 -28.80
N THR A 19 -18.65 16.51 -27.69
CA THR A 19 -18.24 17.51 -26.68
C THR A 19 -17.56 16.92 -25.47
N LEU A 20 -18.01 15.76 -24.97
CA LEU A 20 -17.45 15.10 -23.81
C LEU A 20 -16.82 13.76 -24.19
N GLU A 21 -15.51 13.64 -23.95
CA GLU A 21 -14.79 12.38 -24.11
C GLU A 21 -14.31 11.83 -22.77
N GLN A 22 -14.72 10.61 -22.45
CA GLN A 22 -14.25 9.91 -21.25
C GLN A 22 -13.10 8.96 -21.59
N TRP A 23 -12.10 8.95 -20.72
CA TRP A 23 -10.93 8.08 -20.81
C TRP A 23 -10.79 7.25 -19.54
N HIS A 24 -10.80 5.93 -19.71
CA HIS A 24 -10.43 4.97 -18.68
C HIS A 24 -8.97 4.57 -18.85
N VAL A 25 -8.14 4.86 -17.84
CA VAL A 25 -6.71 4.54 -17.87
C VAL A 25 -6.41 3.45 -16.83
N SER A 26 -6.37 2.19 -17.26
CA SER A 26 -6.01 1.06 -16.41
C SER A 26 -4.51 1.07 -16.10
N VAL A 27 -4.16 0.88 -14.83
CA VAL A 27 -2.78 0.70 -14.37
C VAL A 27 -2.53 -0.80 -14.25
N ARG A 28 -1.67 -1.35 -15.13
CA ARG A 28 -1.46 -2.80 -15.21
C ARG A 28 -0.02 -3.21 -14.88
N LEU A 29 0.08 -4.30 -14.14
CA LEU A 29 1.32 -4.96 -13.78
C LEU A 29 1.49 -6.23 -14.60
N PHE A 30 2.61 -6.33 -15.32
CA PHE A 30 2.90 -7.46 -16.19
C PHE A 30 3.96 -8.34 -15.54
N HIS A 31 3.76 -9.65 -15.60
CA HIS A 31 4.80 -10.64 -15.28
C HIS A 31 5.78 -10.76 -16.46
N ALA A 32 7.05 -11.05 -16.19
CA ALA A 32 8.01 -11.29 -17.27
C ALA A 32 7.87 -12.72 -17.81
N GLU A 33 8.03 -12.92 -19.12
CA GLU A 33 8.02 -14.25 -19.76
C GLU A 33 9.11 -15.18 -19.21
N GLU A 34 10.21 -14.59 -18.70
CA GLU A 34 11.37 -15.29 -18.12
C GLU A 34 11.23 -15.51 -16.60
N GLU A 35 10.20 -14.96 -15.95
CA GLU A 35 9.94 -15.25 -14.54
C GLU A 35 9.33 -16.66 -14.44
N GLU A 36 10.18 -17.66 -14.16
CA GLU A 36 9.74 -19.02 -13.88
C GLU A 36 8.79 -19.02 -12.68
N CYS A 37 7.49 -19.08 -12.95
CA CYS A 37 6.45 -19.35 -11.95
C CYS A 37 6.86 -20.67 -11.24
N PRO A 38 7.24 -20.69 -9.93
CA PRO A 38 7.89 -21.84 -9.27
C PRO A 38 7.07 -23.14 -9.23
N GLN A 39 5.82 -23.10 -9.70
CA GLN A 39 4.86 -24.20 -9.74
C GLN A 39 4.35 -24.47 -11.16
N GLY A 40 5.02 -23.90 -12.19
CA GLY A 40 4.52 -23.83 -13.57
C GLY A 40 3.61 -22.62 -13.79
N CYS A 41 3.53 -22.13 -15.03
CA CYS A 41 2.61 -21.06 -15.40
C CYS A 41 1.16 -21.56 -15.27
N SER A 42 0.41 -21.01 -14.33
CA SER A 42 -1.05 -21.18 -14.28
C SER A 42 -1.71 -20.30 -15.34
N GLU A 43 -2.99 -20.54 -15.68
CA GLU A 43 -3.78 -19.64 -16.54
C GLU A 43 -3.84 -18.19 -16.00
N ALA A 44 -3.60 -17.99 -14.70
CA ALA A 44 -3.45 -16.66 -14.10
C ALA A 44 -2.07 -16.05 -14.37
N CYS A 45 -0.99 -16.86 -14.39
CA CYS A 45 0.36 -16.45 -14.77
C CYS A 45 0.40 -16.06 -16.26
N GLU A 46 -0.23 -16.85 -17.14
CA GLU A 46 -0.34 -16.54 -18.59
C GLU A 46 -1.10 -15.23 -18.86
N ARG A 47 -2.28 -15.02 -18.25
CA ARG A 47 -3.00 -13.74 -18.37
C ARG A 47 -2.23 -12.55 -17.80
N ALA A 48 -1.47 -12.74 -16.71
CA ALA A 48 -0.63 -11.68 -16.17
C ALA A 48 0.57 -11.32 -17.07
N ILE A 49 1.01 -12.25 -17.92
CA ILE A 49 2.04 -12.00 -18.95
C ILE A 49 1.42 -11.29 -20.16
N GLU A 50 0.26 -11.76 -20.64
CA GLU A 50 -0.37 -11.27 -21.87
C GLU A 50 -1.11 -9.94 -21.66
N GLU A 51 -1.97 -9.88 -20.65
CA GLU A 51 -2.92 -8.79 -20.41
C GLU A 51 -2.51 -7.89 -19.23
N GLY A 52 -1.72 -8.44 -18.31
CA GLY A 52 -1.33 -7.79 -17.06
C GLY A 52 -2.46 -7.74 -16.02
N THR A 53 -2.08 -7.72 -14.75
CA THR A 53 -3.00 -7.57 -13.62
C THR A 53 -3.28 -6.09 -13.38
N GLU A 54 -4.55 -5.69 -13.40
CA GLU A 54 -4.93 -4.33 -13.03
C GLU A 54 -4.71 -4.11 -11.52
N ILE A 55 -4.10 -2.97 -11.18
CA ILE A 55 -3.77 -2.58 -9.80
C ILE A 55 -4.39 -1.23 -9.41
N GLY A 56 -5.24 -0.69 -10.28
CA GLY A 56 -5.85 0.63 -10.18
C GLY A 56 -6.20 1.21 -11.54
N TYR A 57 -6.84 2.37 -11.53
CA TYR A 57 -7.26 3.08 -12.74
C TYR A 57 -7.32 4.59 -12.51
N LEU A 58 -7.37 5.34 -13.61
CA LEU A 58 -7.69 6.76 -13.61
C LEU A 58 -8.88 7.00 -14.55
N LEU A 59 -9.75 7.93 -14.17
CA LEU A 59 -10.80 8.46 -15.04
C LEU A 59 -10.44 9.91 -15.38
N LEU A 60 -10.44 10.23 -16.67
CA LEU A 60 -10.28 11.59 -17.15
C LEU A 60 -11.39 11.90 -18.14
N CYS A 61 -11.92 13.11 -18.07
CA CYS A 61 -12.92 13.61 -19.00
C CYS A 61 -12.39 14.82 -19.75
N ARG A 62 -12.56 14.88 -21.06
CA ARG A 62 -12.18 16.02 -21.89
C ARG A 62 -13.42 16.72 -22.38
N LEU A 63 -13.54 18.02 -22.09
CA LEU A 63 -14.57 18.90 -22.63
C LEU A 63 -13.98 19.70 -23.79
N ARG A 64 -14.46 19.42 -25.00
CA ARG A 64 -13.96 20.01 -26.23
C ARG A 64 -14.52 21.42 -26.47
N ASP A 65 -13.65 22.37 -26.78
CA ASP A 65 -13.95 23.80 -26.95
C ASP A 65 -14.60 24.13 -28.30
N TYR A 66 -14.41 23.28 -29.31
CA TYR A 66 -14.79 23.55 -30.70
C TYR A 66 -16.05 22.81 -31.17
N THR A 67 -16.96 22.50 -30.24
CA THR A 67 -18.23 21.83 -30.53
C THR A 67 -19.41 22.78 -30.48
N ALA A 68 -20.56 22.38 -31.04
CA ALA A 68 -21.77 23.20 -31.02
C ALA A 68 -22.44 23.22 -29.63
N ASP A 69 -22.24 22.16 -28.83
CA ASP A 69 -22.92 22.02 -27.55
C ASP A 69 -22.24 22.78 -26.41
N ASN A 70 -23.04 23.07 -25.38
CA ASN A 70 -22.59 23.73 -24.17
C ASN A 70 -21.77 22.75 -23.31
N ARG A 71 -20.47 23.02 -23.13
CA ARG A 71 -19.55 22.19 -22.33
C ARG A 71 -19.99 22.01 -20.88
N TRP A 72 -20.63 23.01 -20.28
CA TRP A 72 -21.12 22.91 -18.91
C TRP A 72 -22.30 21.93 -18.83
N GLU A 73 -23.24 22.02 -19.78
CA GLU A 73 -24.38 21.09 -19.86
C GLU A 73 -23.92 19.65 -20.11
N ALA A 74 -22.87 19.46 -20.93
CA ALA A 74 -22.27 18.16 -21.14
C ALA A 74 -21.69 17.56 -19.85
N ALA A 75 -21.04 18.38 -19.01
CA ALA A 75 -20.51 17.94 -17.72
C ALA A 75 -21.61 17.60 -16.71
N ASP A 76 -22.67 18.42 -16.64
CA ASP A 76 -23.84 18.21 -15.77
C ASP A 76 -24.61 16.95 -16.12
N ALA A 77 -24.79 16.68 -17.42
CA ALA A 77 -25.44 15.47 -17.90
C ALA A 77 -24.69 14.18 -17.52
N GLU A 78 -23.35 14.25 -17.44
CA GLU A 78 -22.51 13.09 -17.11
C GLU A 78 -22.46 12.82 -15.60
N SER A 79 -22.09 13.81 -14.78
CA SER A 79 -22.12 13.65 -13.32
C SER A 79 -22.05 14.96 -12.55
N GLY A 80 -22.59 14.97 -11.32
CA GLY A 80 -22.50 16.13 -10.42
C GLY A 80 -21.07 16.48 -9.98
N ASP A 81 -20.15 15.51 -9.95
CA ASP A 81 -18.74 15.78 -9.62
C ASP A 81 -18.07 16.57 -10.77
N LEU A 82 -18.36 16.21 -12.02
CA LEU A 82 -17.89 16.96 -13.19
C LEU A 82 -18.56 18.32 -13.31
N GLU A 83 -19.86 18.42 -13.04
CA GLU A 83 -20.59 19.69 -12.98
C GLU A 83 -19.96 20.66 -11.99
N SER A 84 -19.65 20.21 -10.77
CA SER A 84 -19.02 21.03 -9.73
C SER A 84 -17.71 21.67 -10.20
N ILE A 85 -16.86 20.86 -10.87
CA ILE A 85 -15.60 21.35 -11.44
C ILE A 85 -15.87 22.30 -12.61
N ALA A 86 -16.77 21.93 -13.52
CA ALA A 86 -17.13 22.70 -14.70
C ALA A 86 -17.71 24.08 -14.32
N SER A 87 -18.62 24.14 -13.34
CA SER A 87 -19.23 25.36 -12.79
C SER A 87 -18.20 26.35 -12.26
N THR A 88 -17.04 25.88 -11.82
CA THR A 88 -15.98 26.73 -11.29
C THR A 88 -15.20 27.44 -12.41
N VAL A 89 -15.14 26.85 -13.60
CA VAL A 89 -14.26 27.31 -14.71
C VAL A 89 -15.02 27.76 -15.95
N LEU A 90 -16.25 27.29 -16.16
CA LEU A 90 -17.14 27.63 -17.28
C LEU A 90 -18.34 28.45 -16.80
N ASP A 91 -18.83 29.36 -17.64
CA ASP A 91 -20.12 30.01 -17.45
C ASP A 91 -21.25 29.05 -17.88
N PRO A 92 -22.16 28.64 -16.98
CA PRO A 92 -23.22 27.67 -17.29
C PRO A 92 -24.13 28.07 -18.45
N ARG A 93 -24.31 29.38 -18.70
CA ARG A 93 -25.21 29.89 -19.74
C ARG A 93 -24.59 29.86 -21.12
N THR A 94 -23.26 29.90 -21.21
CA THR A 94 -22.55 30.05 -22.49
C THR A 94 -21.65 28.86 -22.81
N GLY A 95 -21.27 28.05 -21.82
CA GLY A 95 -20.30 26.97 -21.95
C GLY A 95 -18.87 27.45 -22.23
N GLN A 96 -18.62 28.76 -22.13
CA GLN A 96 -17.32 29.38 -22.32
C GLN A 96 -16.57 29.48 -21.00
N TYR A 97 -15.24 29.61 -21.05
CA TYR A 97 -14.45 29.88 -19.86
C TYR A 97 -14.87 31.20 -19.20
N THR A 98 -14.79 31.23 -17.87
CA THR A 98 -15.06 32.44 -17.09
C THR A 98 -13.87 33.41 -17.18
N ASP A 99 -14.10 34.71 -17.01
CA ASP A 99 -13.04 35.73 -16.93
C ASP A 99 -11.95 35.36 -15.90
N ALA A 100 -12.36 34.72 -14.80
CA ALA A 100 -11.45 34.26 -13.78
C ALA A 100 -10.49 33.17 -14.25
N PHE A 101 -10.99 32.25 -15.07
CA PHE A 101 -10.17 31.19 -15.67
C PHE A 101 -9.22 31.77 -16.71
N ASP A 102 -9.71 32.71 -17.53
CA ASP A 102 -8.89 33.43 -18.52
C ASP A 102 -7.72 34.17 -17.87
N GLU A 103 -7.90 34.72 -16.67
CA GLU A 103 -6.83 35.35 -15.89
C GLU A 103 -5.82 34.34 -15.30
N ALA A 104 -6.23 33.08 -15.10
CA ALA A 104 -5.44 32.08 -14.38
C ALA A 104 -4.58 31.18 -15.30
N VAL A 105 -4.90 31.11 -16.59
CA VAL A 105 -4.25 30.23 -17.58
C VAL A 105 -3.56 31.08 -18.64
N GLU A 106 -2.32 30.74 -19.02
CA GLU A 106 -1.49 31.55 -19.94
C GLU A 106 -2.12 31.66 -21.34
N CYS A 107 -2.77 30.58 -21.80
CA CYS A 107 -3.45 30.53 -23.09
C CYS A 107 -4.80 29.81 -22.93
N PRO A 108 -5.88 30.52 -22.56
CA PRO A 108 -7.20 29.94 -22.26
C PRO A 108 -7.98 29.61 -23.55
N VAL A 109 -7.32 28.89 -24.47
CA VAL A 109 -7.88 28.50 -25.76
C VAL A 109 -7.62 27.01 -25.99
N GLY A 110 -8.69 26.26 -26.21
CA GLY A 110 -8.64 24.80 -26.35
C GLY A 110 -9.41 24.09 -25.26
N ASP A 111 -9.19 22.78 -25.17
CA ASP A 111 -10.08 21.90 -24.41
C ASP A 111 -9.77 21.94 -22.90
N LEU A 112 -10.75 21.58 -22.07
CA LEU A 112 -10.52 21.32 -20.66
C LEU A 112 -10.36 19.83 -20.42
N LEU A 113 -9.26 19.41 -19.81
CA LEU A 113 -9.13 18.06 -19.27
C LEU A 113 -9.49 18.07 -17.79
N ILE A 114 -10.33 17.15 -17.33
CA ILE A 114 -10.69 16.98 -15.93
C ILE A 114 -10.08 15.66 -15.46
N LEU A 115 -9.26 15.71 -14.42
CA LEU A 115 -8.84 14.53 -13.68
C LEU A 115 -9.95 14.19 -12.67
N ASP A 116 -10.90 13.38 -13.12
CA ASP A 116 -12.08 13.01 -12.34
C ASP A 116 -11.70 12.07 -11.18
N ARG A 117 -10.98 10.99 -11.49
CA ARG A 117 -10.69 9.94 -10.49
C ARG A 117 -9.29 9.39 -10.63
N VAL A 118 -8.64 9.19 -9.49
CA VAL A 118 -7.42 8.38 -9.38
C VAL A 118 -7.66 7.33 -8.32
N PHE A 119 -7.64 6.08 -8.77
CA PHE A 119 -7.89 4.92 -7.93
C PHE A 119 -6.69 3.97 -8.00
N LEU A 120 -6.26 3.49 -6.84
CA LEU A 120 -5.30 2.40 -6.75
C LEU A 120 -5.85 1.36 -5.78
N ASP A 121 -5.59 0.09 -6.04
CA ASP A 121 -5.91 -0.95 -5.08
C ASP A 121 -5.11 -0.73 -3.79
N LYS A 122 -5.71 -1.09 -2.65
CA LYS A 122 -5.15 -0.82 -1.32
C LYS A 122 -3.67 -1.21 -1.16
N PRO A 123 -3.17 -2.35 -1.68
CA PRO A 123 -1.76 -2.73 -1.58
C PRO A 123 -0.79 -1.77 -2.28
N TRP A 124 -1.26 -0.94 -3.22
CA TRP A 124 -0.46 -0.04 -4.04
C TRP A 124 -0.56 1.43 -3.59
N ARG A 125 -1.36 1.71 -2.54
CA ARG A 125 -1.48 3.06 -1.95
C ARG A 125 -0.31 3.36 -1.01
N GLY A 126 -0.03 4.66 -0.80
CA GLY A 126 0.98 5.12 0.18
C GLY A 126 2.43 5.16 -0.31
N PHE A 127 2.70 4.70 -1.53
CA PHE A 127 4.02 4.77 -2.18
C PHE A 127 4.23 6.01 -3.06
N GLY A 128 3.27 6.95 -3.05
CA GLY A 128 3.31 8.12 -3.94
C GLY A 128 2.98 7.80 -5.41
N LEU A 129 2.45 6.60 -5.71
CA LEU A 129 2.13 6.18 -7.08
C LEU A 129 1.02 7.02 -7.73
N GLY A 130 0.00 7.45 -6.98
CA GLY A 130 -1.15 8.18 -7.53
C GLY A 130 -0.74 9.41 -8.34
N PRO A 131 0.01 10.37 -7.76
CA PRO A 131 0.48 11.55 -8.49
C PRO A 131 1.40 11.23 -9.68
N VAL A 132 2.24 10.21 -9.55
CA VAL A 132 3.15 9.78 -10.61
C VAL A 132 2.36 9.24 -11.82
N LEU A 133 1.35 8.40 -11.55
CA LEU A 133 0.48 7.82 -12.59
C LEU A 133 -0.41 8.90 -13.22
N ALA A 134 -0.96 9.80 -12.40
CA ALA A 134 -1.75 10.95 -12.87
C ALA A 134 -0.91 11.87 -13.77
N ALA A 135 0.32 12.18 -13.37
CA ALA A 135 1.24 12.97 -14.17
C ALA A 135 1.48 12.35 -15.56
N GLU A 136 1.73 11.04 -15.62
CA GLU A 136 1.95 10.35 -16.90
C GLU A 136 0.69 10.27 -17.76
N ALA A 137 -0.49 10.07 -17.16
CA ALA A 137 -1.77 10.10 -17.87
C ALA A 137 -2.07 11.50 -18.43
N ILE A 138 -1.92 12.54 -17.60
CA ILE A 138 -2.09 13.95 -18.00
C ILE A 138 -1.16 14.29 -19.15
N ARG A 139 0.14 13.98 -19.02
CA ARG A 139 1.13 14.24 -20.07
C ARG A 139 0.74 13.61 -21.41
N ARG A 140 0.06 12.46 -21.39
CA ARG A 140 -0.39 11.76 -22.60
C ARG A 140 -1.66 12.37 -23.18
N LEU A 141 -2.61 12.79 -22.35
CA LEU A 141 -3.96 13.20 -22.74
C LEU A 141 -4.16 14.72 -22.86
N SER A 142 -3.29 15.54 -22.29
CA SER A 142 -3.41 17.01 -22.28
C SER A 142 -3.12 17.68 -23.62
N GLY A 143 -2.80 16.91 -24.67
CA GLY A 143 -2.57 17.45 -26.01
C GLY A 143 -3.82 18.14 -26.55
N GLY A 144 -3.70 19.45 -26.80
CA GLY A 144 -4.82 20.30 -27.25
C GLY A 144 -5.70 20.85 -26.12
N CYS A 145 -5.34 20.59 -24.86
CA CYS A 145 -6.02 21.16 -23.70
C CYS A 145 -5.29 22.43 -23.24
N CYS A 146 -6.04 23.47 -22.88
CA CYS A 146 -5.47 24.69 -22.30
C CYS A 146 -5.22 24.57 -20.80
N ALA A 147 -5.95 23.67 -20.12
CA ALA A 147 -5.75 23.39 -18.71
C ALA A 147 -6.19 21.97 -18.36
N VAL A 148 -5.74 21.53 -17.19
CA VAL A 148 -6.25 20.36 -16.48
C VAL A 148 -6.85 20.80 -15.16
N ALA A 149 -8.10 20.42 -14.88
CA ALA A 149 -8.79 20.70 -13.63
C ALA A 149 -8.93 19.45 -12.77
N ALA A 150 -8.88 19.63 -11.44
CA ALA A 150 -9.16 18.58 -10.48
C ALA A 150 -9.71 19.17 -9.18
N GLU A 151 -10.70 18.53 -8.56
CA GLU A 151 -11.06 18.80 -7.17
C GLU A 151 -10.39 17.75 -6.26
N PRO A 152 -9.56 18.14 -5.28
CA PRO A 152 -9.07 17.21 -4.27
C PRO A 152 -10.24 16.69 -3.44
N GLY A 153 -10.57 15.41 -3.61
CA GLY A 153 -11.69 14.77 -2.94
C GLY A 153 -11.44 13.29 -2.68
N MET A 154 -12.17 12.71 -1.73
CA MET A 154 -12.15 11.28 -1.52
C MET A 154 -13.09 10.62 -2.52
N ALA A 155 -12.53 9.77 -3.39
CA ALA A 155 -13.30 9.03 -4.39
C ALA A 155 -14.08 7.82 -3.80
N GLU A 156 -13.64 7.31 -2.65
CA GLU A 156 -14.31 6.26 -1.88
C GLU A 156 -14.87 6.82 -0.58
N TRP A 157 -16.13 6.53 -0.31
CA TRP A 157 -16.79 6.82 0.95
C TRP A 157 -16.92 5.52 1.76
N HIS A 158 -16.85 5.62 3.08
CA HIS A 158 -17.14 4.49 3.96
C HIS A 158 -18.62 4.08 3.81
N ASP A 159 -18.94 2.79 3.95
CA ASP A 159 -20.31 2.28 3.79
C ASP A 159 -21.30 2.92 4.79
N ASP A 160 -20.82 3.32 5.97
CA ASP A 160 -21.56 4.18 6.90
C ASP A 160 -21.39 5.67 6.54
N ARG A 161 -22.22 6.14 5.60
CA ARG A 161 -22.21 7.54 5.09
C ARG A 161 -22.50 8.61 6.17
N GLU A 162 -22.93 8.22 7.37
CA GLU A 162 -23.44 9.14 8.41
C GLU A 162 -22.38 9.73 9.37
N GLU A 163 -21.13 9.25 9.42
CA GLU A 163 -20.18 9.68 10.48
C GLU A 163 -18.79 10.18 10.02
N VAL A 164 -18.61 10.56 8.75
CA VAL A 164 -17.34 11.20 8.35
C VAL A 164 -17.32 12.65 8.81
N SER A 165 -16.57 12.95 9.88
CA SER A 165 -16.47 14.32 10.40
C SER A 165 -15.93 15.29 9.34
N GLU A 166 -16.45 16.52 9.35
CA GLU A 166 -15.99 17.58 8.44
C GLU A 166 -14.48 17.84 8.59
N SER A 167 -13.95 17.70 9.80
CA SER A 167 -12.51 17.83 10.05
C SER A 167 -11.66 16.76 9.36
N TYR A 168 -12.17 15.53 9.23
CA TYR A 168 -11.50 14.46 8.50
C TYR A 168 -11.53 14.74 6.99
N ARG A 169 -12.68 15.17 6.46
CA ARG A 169 -12.81 15.56 5.05
C ARG A 169 -11.80 16.65 4.70
N GLN A 170 -11.71 17.70 5.52
CA GLN A 170 -10.75 18.78 5.29
C GLN A 170 -9.29 18.31 5.35
N GLN A 171 -8.95 17.40 6.27
CA GLN A 171 -7.60 16.84 6.33
C GLN A 171 -7.27 15.98 5.10
N ALA A 172 -8.21 15.15 4.65
CA ALA A 172 -8.04 14.35 3.44
C ALA A 172 -7.87 15.23 2.21
N ARG A 173 -8.76 16.24 2.03
CA ARG A 173 -8.67 17.24 0.96
C ARG A 173 -7.31 17.93 0.93
N ARG A 174 -6.80 18.38 2.08
CA ARG A 174 -5.46 19.03 2.16
C ARG A 174 -4.32 18.10 1.76
N LYS A 175 -4.38 16.82 2.16
CA LYS A 175 -3.35 15.84 1.77
C LYS A 175 -3.39 15.57 0.27
N ILE A 176 -4.58 15.40 -0.31
CA ILE A 176 -4.76 15.17 -1.74
C ILE A 176 -4.35 16.41 -2.55
N ALA A 177 -4.70 17.61 -2.08
CA ALA A 177 -4.26 18.86 -2.68
C ALA A 177 -2.72 18.96 -2.74
N ALA A 178 -2.03 18.68 -1.62
CA ALA A 178 -0.57 18.68 -1.60
C ALA A 178 0.06 17.67 -2.59
N LEU A 179 -0.62 16.55 -2.83
CA LEU A 179 -0.21 15.57 -3.84
C LEU A 179 -0.37 16.12 -5.27
N TRP A 180 -1.46 16.83 -5.57
CA TRP A 180 -1.67 17.48 -6.87
C TRP A 180 -0.71 18.65 -7.09
N GLU A 181 -0.46 19.47 -6.07
CA GLU A 181 0.55 20.53 -6.13
C GLU A 181 1.93 19.98 -6.47
N SER A 182 2.25 18.77 -6.00
CA SER A 182 3.53 18.10 -6.26
C SER A 182 3.76 17.70 -7.73
N ILE A 183 2.72 17.78 -8.57
CA ILE A 183 2.78 17.53 -10.02
C ILE A 183 2.42 18.76 -10.86
N GLY A 184 2.33 19.94 -10.22
CA GLY A 184 2.21 21.22 -10.90
C GLY A 184 0.83 21.87 -10.86
N PHE A 185 -0.15 21.26 -10.17
CA PHE A 185 -1.42 21.93 -9.94
C PHE A 185 -1.26 23.12 -8.99
N THR A 186 -2.11 24.12 -9.17
CA THR A 186 -2.22 25.28 -8.30
C THR A 186 -3.67 25.51 -7.94
N HIS A 187 -3.93 25.90 -6.70
CA HIS A 187 -5.28 26.24 -6.26
C HIS A 187 -5.85 27.38 -7.11
N PHE A 188 -7.07 27.23 -7.61
CA PHE A 188 -7.79 28.25 -8.37
C PHE A 188 -8.92 28.86 -7.53
N ARG A 189 -10.10 28.23 -7.51
CA ARG A 189 -11.31 28.70 -6.81
C ARG A 189 -12.14 27.53 -6.34
N GLU A 190 -12.93 27.74 -5.28
CA GLU A 190 -13.95 26.79 -4.80
C GLU A 190 -13.45 25.35 -4.56
N GLY A 191 -12.16 25.19 -4.25
CA GLY A 191 -11.54 23.88 -4.04
C GLY A 191 -11.01 23.22 -5.31
N VAL A 192 -11.26 23.78 -6.50
CA VAL A 192 -10.70 23.34 -7.78
C VAL A 192 -9.26 23.82 -7.92
N TYR A 193 -8.42 22.93 -8.44
CA TYR A 193 -7.03 23.18 -8.77
C TYR A 193 -6.84 23.07 -10.27
N LEU A 194 -5.99 23.94 -10.83
CA LEU A 194 -5.65 23.98 -12.24
C LEU A 194 -4.18 23.64 -12.45
N LEU A 195 -3.90 22.87 -13.49
CA LEU A 195 -2.58 22.69 -14.07
C LEU A 195 -2.62 23.25 -15.48
N ASP A 196 -1.78 24.25 -15.75
CA ASP A 196 -1.57 24.80 -17.09
C ASP A 196 -0.42 24.02 -17.77
N PRO A 197 -0.71 23.19 -18.80
CA PRO A 197 0.31 22.39 -19.48
C PRO A 197 1.28 23.23 -20.32
N ALA A 198 0.94 24.47 -20.67
CA ALA A 198 1.82 25.37 -21.44
C ALA A 198 2.97 25.93 -20.57
N LEU A 199 2.79 25.93 -19.24
CA LEU A 199 3.85 26.38 -18.33
C LEU A 199 5.02 25.40 -18.31
N ARG A 200 6.23 25.93 -18.55
CA ARG A 200 7.47 25.15 -18.47
C ARG A 200 7.62 24.44 -17.13
N LYS A 201 7.29 25.11 -16.02
CA LYS A 201 7.36 24.51 -14.68
C LYS A 201 6.47 23.26 -14.56
N ALA A 202 5.26 23.28 -15.13
CA ALA A 202 4.38 22.14 -15.12
C ALA A 202 4.97 20.99 -15.96
N SER A 203 5.45 21.31 -17.17
CA SER A 203 6.13 20.34 -18.03
C SER A 203 7.34 19.68 -17.36
N ASP A 204 8.18 20.46 -16.66
CA ASP A 204 9.36 19.98 -15.95
C ASP A 204 8.97 19.03 -14.78
N LEU A 205 7.91 19.36 -14.03
CA LEU A 205 7.40 18.51 -12.94
C LEU A 205 6.82 17.19 -13.47
N LEU A 206 6.07 17.23 -14.56
CA LEU A 206 5.55 16.02 -15.22
C LEU A 206 6.69 15.13 -15.72
N ALA A 207 7.74 15.73 -16.29
CA ALA A 207 8.94 15.00 -16.72
C ALA A 207 9.69 14.37 -15.54
N GLN A 208 9.86 15.09 -14.43
CA GLN A 208 10.47 14.55 -13.20
C GLN A 208 9.70 13.33 -12.68
N ARG A 209 8.37 13.39 -12.61
CA ARG A 209 7.55 12.24 -12.16
C ARG A 209 7.68 11.04 -13.07
N ARG A 210 7.92 11.25 -14.36
CA ARG A 210 8.18 10.15 -15.30
C ARG A 210 9.51 9.46 -15.00
N GLU A 211 10.55 10.21 -14.63
CA GLU A 211 11.82 9.61 -14.19
C GLU A 211 11.62 8.76 -12.94
N GLU A 212 10.91 9.28 -11.94
CA GLU A 212 10.54 8.52 -10.74
C GLU A 212 9.72 7.26 -11.08
N LEU A 213 8.77 7.36 -12.02
CA LEU A 213 7.99 6.21 -12.49
C LEU A 213 8.86 5.12 -13.10
N LEU A 214 9.86 5.53 -13.90
CA LEU A 214 10.82 4.62 -14.52
C LEU A 214 11.69 3.95 -13.46
N GLU A 215 12.21 4.72 -12.50
CA GLU A 215 12.98 4.20 -11.37
C GLU A 215 12.16 3.19 -10.54
N LEU A 216 10.92 3.53 -10.18
CA LEU A 216 10.01 2.65 -9.47
C LEU A 216 9.70 1.37 -10.27
N SER A 217 9.47 1.51 -11.57
CA SER A 217 9.22 0.38 -12.47
C SER A 217 10.46 -0.51 -12.68
N GLN A 218 11.66 0.05 -12.61
CA GLN A 218 12.92 -0.69 -12.67
C GLN A 218 13.21 -1.38 -11.34
N ALA A 219 13.10 -0.68 -10.21
CA ALA A 219 13.28 -1.24 -8.88
C ALA A 219 12.33 -2.41 -8.62
N TYR A 220 11.07 -2.29 -9.06
CA TYR A 220 10.11 -3.39 -9.03
C TYR A 220 10.59 -4.58 -9.88
N ARG A 221 10.96 -4.35 -11.15
CA ARG A 221 11.43 -5.42 -12.05
C ARG A 221 12.68 -6.12 -11.52
N SER A 222 13.65 -5.36 -11.01
CA SER A 222 14.85 -5.94 -10.39
C SER A 222 14.52 -6.76 -9.15
N ARG A 223 13.53 -6.33 -8.35
CA ARG A 223 13.10 -7.08 -7.18
C ARG A 223 12.31 -8.33 -7.53
N ALA A 224 11.44 -8.26 -8.53
CA ALA A 224 10.69 -9.40 -9.06
C ALA A 224 11.64 -10.46 -9.65
N ALA A 225 12.62 -10.03 -10.45
CA ALA A 225 13.70 -10.87 -10.99
C ALA A 225 14.62 -11.45 -9.89
N SER A 226 14.90 -10.71 -8.81
CA SER A 226 15.70 -11.22 -7.70
C SER A 226 14.98 -12.24 -6.82
N LEU A 227 13.65 -12.31 -6.91
CA LEU A 227 12.84 -13.33 -6.26
C LEU A 227 12.74 -14.62 -7.11
N THR A 228 13.29 -14.62 -8.33
CA THR A 228 13.28 -15.73 -9.29
C THR A 228 14.63 -16.43 -9.48
N VAL A 229 15.58 -16.30 -8.55
CA VAL A 229 16.80 -17.12 -8.57
C VAL A 229 17.05 -17.76 -7.20
N VAL A 230 16.47 -18.95 -7.01
CA VAL A 230 17.12 -20.00 -6.21
C VAL A 230 17.45 -21.10 -7.21
N PRO A 231 18.73 -21.31 -7.58
CA PRO A 231 19.09 -22.49 -8.33
C PRO A 231 18.76 -23.70 -7.45
N GLU A 232 18.01 -24.68 -7.99
CA GLU A 232 17.98 -26.00 -7.36
C GLU A 232 19.42 -26.52 -7.24
N PRO A 233 19.78 -27.16 -6.12
CA PRO A 233 21.11 -27.75 -5.99
C PRO A 233 21.26 -28.86 -7.05
N GLU A 234 22.33 -28.78 -7.84
CA GLU A 234 22.70 -29.85 -8.78
C GLU A 234 22.77 -31.20 -8.05
N PRO A 235 22.33 -32.31 -8.68
CA PRO A 235 22.41 -33.62 -8.07
C PRO A 235 23.87 -34.01 -7.82
N GLU A 236 24.20 -34.32 -6.57
CA GLU A 236 25.54 -34.67 -6.10
C GLU A 236 26.17 -35.83 -6.91
N PRO A 237 27.41 -35.69 -7.43
CA PRO A 237 28.21 -36.82 -7.87
C PRO A 237 28.94 -37.50 -6.69
N GLU A 238 29.03 -38.84 -6.75
CA GLU A 238 29.65 -39.75 -5.75
C GLU A 238 31.12 -39.41 -5.36
N PRO A 239 31.58 -39.81 -4.14
CA PRO A 239 32.86 -39.42 -3.53
C PRO A 239 34.03 -40.34 -3.99
N GLU A 240 35.34 -40.11 -3.88
CA GLU A 240 36.31 -39.11 -3.34
C GLU A 240 37.70 -39.49 -3.99
N PRO A 241 38.79 -38.67 -4.03
CA PRO A 241 39.60 -38.40 -2.82
C PRO A 241 40.37 -37.05 -2.77
N GLU A 242 40.70 -36.64 -1.55
CA GLU A 242 41.62 -35.56 -1.10
C GLU A 242 43.09 -35.68 -1.61
N PRO A 243 44.05 -34.74 -1.36
CA PRO A 243 44.00 -33.39 -0.74
C PRO A 243 44.79 -32.29 -1.51
N ALA A 244 44.65 -31.02 -1.10
CA ALA A 244 45.76 -30.15 -0.62
C ALA A 244 45.53 -28.63 -0.78
N ALA A 245 45.55 -27.97 0.38
CA ALA A 245 46.36 -26.79 0.71
C ALA A 245 46.08 -25.41 0.06
N ARG A 246 45.69 -24.51 0.99
CA ARG A 246 46.22 -23.13 1.22
C ARG A 246 45.80 -22.02 0.27
N GLY A 247 45.21 -20.99 0.87
CA GLY A 247 45.25 -19.63 0.34
C GLY A 247 44.40 -18.65 1.13
N ALA A 248 44.90 -18.20 2.29
CA ALA A 248 44.34 -17.07 3.02
C ALA A 248 44.50 -15.75 2.23
N ALA A 249 43.45 -14.93 2.17
CA ALA A 249 43.51 -13.49 1.97
C ALA A 249 42.20 -12.89 2.49
N ALA A 250 42.21 -12.27 3.66
CA ALA A 250 42.40 -10.83 3.86
C ALA A 250 41.05 -10.14 4.03
N SER A 251 40.75 -9.86 5.31
CA SER A 251 39.58 -9.12 5.76
C SER A 251 39.55 -7.72 5.17
N ASP A 252 38.47 -7.37 4.49
CA ASP A 252 38.09 -5.99 4.26
C ASP A 252 36.81 -5.71 5.07
N ARG A 253 37.00 -5.25 6.31
CA ARG A 253 35.91 -4.83 7.20
C ARG A 253 35.37 -3.47 6.72
N ARG A 254 34.47 -3.50 5.75
CA ARG A 254 33.40 -2.49 5.61
C ARG A 254 32.15 -3.03 6.33
N PRO A 255 31.36 -2.20 7.03
CA PRO A 255 30.25 -2.68 7.84
C PRO A 255 29.15 -3.27 6.95
N GLN A 256 29.10 -4.61 6.90
CA GLN A 256 28.06 -5.46 6.32
C GLN A 256 26.78 -5.44 7.18
N VAL A 257 26.23 -4.26 7.50
CA VAL A 257 24.96 -4.14 8.25
C VAL A 257 23.81 -3.68 7.34
N ARG A 258 23.97 -3.78 6.02
CA ARG A 258 22.91 -3.48 5.06
C ARG A 258 22.41 -4.76 4.44
N GLU A 259 21.50 -5.46 5.13
CA GLU A 259 20.40 -6.30 4.61
C GLU A 259 19.85 -7.31 5.64
N GLY A 260 20.62 -7.68 6.67
CA GLY A 260 20.21 -8.73 7.63
C GLY A 260 18.95 -8.44 8.45
N TRP A 261 18.51 -7.19 8.56
CA TRP A 261 17.21 -6.91 9.20
C TRP A 261 16.02 -7.29 8.30
N LEU A 262 16.17 -7.39 6.98
CA LEU A 262 15.05 -7.84 6.11
C LEU A 262 14.70 -9.31 6.38
N GLU A 263 15.69 -10.11 6.78
CA GLU A 263 15.51 -11.51 7.19
C GLU A 263 14.69 -11.64 8.48
N THR A 264 14.57 -10.55 9.24
CA THR A 264 13.74 -10.50 10.45
C THR A 264 12.26 -10.20 10.18
N ILE A 265 11.91 -9.85 8.93
CA ILE A 265 10.51 -9.60 8.53
C ILE A 265 9.72 -10.90 8.66
N GLY A 266 8.67 -10.89 9.47
CA GLY A 266 7.86 -12.08 9.74
C GLY A 266 8.57 -13.11 10.63
N SER A 267 9.74 -12.78 11.20
CA SER A 267 10.33 -13.62 12.23
C SER A 267 9.45 -13.61 13.49
N VAL A 268 9.32 -14.80 14.08
CA VAL A 268 8.65 -14.99 15.37
C VAL A 268 9.60 -14.82 16.55
N ARG A 269 10.91 -14.61 16.34
CA ARG A 269 11.94 -14.62 17.39
C ARG A 269 12.10 -13.26 18.05
N ALA A 270 12.20 -13.24 19.37
CA ALA A 270 12.35 -12.00 20.14
C ALA A 270 13.69 -11.29 19.90
N GLU A 271 14.78 -12.02 19.68
CA GLU A 271 16.11 -11.43 19.41
C GLU A 271 16.14 -10.54 18.15
N ASP A 272 15.23 -10.81 17.21
CA ASP A 272 15.14 -10.11 15.94
C ASP A 272 14.45 -8.74 16.08
N SER A 273 13.82 -8.44 17.21
CA SER A 273 13.02 -7.23 17.43
C SER A 273 13.84 -5.95 17.30
N LEU A 274 15.02 -5.90 17.94
CA LEU A 274 15.88 -4.73 17.91
C LEU A 274 16.46 -4.50 16.51
N LEU A 275 16.92 -5.58 15.86
CA LEU A 275 17.49 -5.52 14.52
C LEU A 275 16.45 -5.03 13.50
N TYR A 276 15.23 -5.55 13.56
CA TYR A 276 14.10 -5.10 12.74
C TYR A 276 13.85 -3.59 12.90
N LEU A 277 13.69 -3.12 14.14
CA LEU A 277 13.35 -1.72 14.39
C LEU A 277 14.49 -0.77 14.00
N GLN A 278 15.74 -1.15 14.23
CA GLN A 278 16.90 -0.38 13.78
C GLN A 278 16.91 -0.19 12.26
N GLY A 279 16.64 -1.27 11.50
CA GLY A 279 16.53 -1.20 10.04
C GLY A 279 15.44 -0.25 9.57
N ARG A 280 14.24 -0.31 10.18
CA ARG A 280 13.13 0.60 9.89
C ARG A 280 13.46 2.06 10.20
N CYS A 281 14.11 2.32 11.33
CA CYS A 281 14.54 3.66 11.73
C CYS A 281 15.61 4.25 10.80
N GLN A 282 16.46 3.43 10.18
CA GLN A 282 17.47 3.88 9.23
C GLN A 282 16.89 4.28 7.87
N GLN A 283 15.81 3.62 7.44
CA GLN A 283 15.17 3.90 6.14
C GLN A 283 14.14 5.03 6.19
N ALA A 284 13.59 5.31 7.37
CA ALA A 284 12.52 6.28 7.51
C ALA A 284 13.01 7.69 7.88
N GLY A 285 12.30 8.72 7.40
CA GLY A 285 12.52 10.12 7.76
C GLY A 285 11.96 10.56 9.13
N TRP A 286 11.77 9.64 10.08
CA TRP A 286 11.19 9.98 11.40
C TRP A 286 12.13 10.82 12.28
N ASP A 287 11.56 11.53 13.25
CA ASP A 287 12.30 12.38 14.17
C ASP A 287 13.33 11.59 15.00
N SER A 288 14.49 12.20 15.26
CA SER A 288 15.62 11.54 15.92
C SER A 288 15.40 11.33 17.43
N ARG A 289 14.54 12.12 18.07
CA ARG A 289 14.12 11.89 19.46
C ARG A 289 13.16 10.70 19.50
N ASP A 290 12.19 10.66 18.60
CA ASP A 290 11.20 9.59 18.52
C ASP A 290 11.87 8.23 18.26
N LYS A 291 12.80 8.18 17.29
CA LYS A 291 13.60 6.97 17.00
C LYS A 291 14.35 6.47 18.23
N ARG A 292 14.97 7.37 19.00
CA ARG A 292 15.71 7.00 20.23
C ARG A 292 14.77 6.45 21.31
N THR A 293 13.61 7.08 21.51
CA THR A 293 12.60 6.60 22.46
C THR A 293 12.14 5.19 22.09
N ALA A 294 11.79 4.94 20.83
CA ALA A 294 11.32 3.63 20.37
C ALA A 294 12.43 2.55 20.47
N LEU A 295 13.67 2.89 20.11
CA LEU A 295 14.80 1.96 20.19
C LEU A 295 15.21 1.62 21.65
N ALA A 296 15.05 2.56 22.58
CA ALA A 296 15.25 2.26 24.00
C ALA A 296 14.19 1.27 24.48
N LEU A 297 12.91 1.55 24.21
CA LEU A 297 11.80 0.72 24.64
C LEU A 297 11.84 -0.70 24.06
N VAL A 298 12.27 -0.88 22.81
CA VAL A 298 12.33 -2.23 22.19
C VAL A 298 13.38 -3.12 22.86
N THR A 299 14.43 -2.51 23.43
CA THR A 299 15.51 -3.23 24.12
C THR A 299 15.05 -3.77 25.48
N ASP A 300 14.07 -3.10 26.10
CA ASP A 300 13.52 -3.48 27.40
C ASP A 300 12.33 -4.46 27.27
N VAL A 301 11.93 -4.82 26.05
CA VAL A 301 10.86 -5.79 25.79
C VAL A 301 11.37 -7.21 26.08
N THR A 302 10.66 -7.89 26.97
CA THR A 302 10.84 -9.31 27.28
C THR A 302 9.55 -10.08 26.97
N SER A 303 9.57 -11.41 27.10
CA SER A 303 8.37 -12.25 26.97
C SER A 303 7.33 -12.03 28.07
N GLU A 304 7.73 -11.41 29.19
CA GLU A 304 6.85 -11.07 30.30
C GLU A 304 6.38 -9.61 30.25
N THR A 305 6.91 -8.82 29.31
CA THR A 305 6.58 -7.40 29.21
C THR A 305 5.17 -7.25 28.67
N ASP A 306 4.31 -6.60 29.44
CA ASP A 306 2.97 -6.29 29.00
C ASP A 306 3.01 -5.19 27.94
N LEU A 307 2.86 -5.62 26.70
CA LEU A 307 2.95 -4.73 25.54
C LEU A 307 1.89 -3.62 25.56
N ARG A 308 0.86 -3.70 26.41
CA ARG A 308 -0.08 -2.60 26.71
C ARG A 308 0.60 -1.39 27.35
N GLU A 309 1.44 -1.64 28.35
CA GLU A 309 2.14 -0.59 29.10
C GLU A 309 3.18 0.12 28.23
N LEU A 310 3.71 -0.59 27.22
CA LEU A 310 4.58 -0.01 26.21
C LEU A 310 3.81 0.83 25.19
N GLY A 311 2.61 0.39 24.80
CA GLY A 311 1.73 1.16 23.91
C GLY A 311 1.45 2.57 24.43
N GLU A 312 1.23 2.71 25.75
CA GLU A 312 1.05 4.03 26.40
C GLU A 312 2.28 4.93 26.28
N GLN A 313 3.48 4.35 26.35
CA GLN A 313 4.74 5.10 26.33
C GLN A 313 5.12 5.61 24.92
N ILE A 314 4.56 5.00 23.88
CA ILE A 314 4.83 5.39 22.48
C ILE A 314 3.66 6.09 21.79
N GLN A 315 2.54 6.32 22.49
CA GLN A 315 1.31 6.86 21.91
C GLN A 315 1.48 8.24 21.26
N ASP A 316 2.49 9.02 21.69
CA ASP A 316 2.78 10.36 21.20
C ASP A 316 3.84 10.39 20.09
N LEU A 317 4.45 9.24 19.76
CA LEU A 317 5.44 9.15 18.67
C LEU A 317 4.76 9.23 17.30
N HIS A 318 5.54 9.46 16.24
CA HIS A 318 5.01 9.36 14.88
C HIS A 318 4.30 8.01 14.61
N PHE A 319 3.07 8.05 14.08
CA PHE A 319 2.24 6.86 13.82
C PHE A 319 2.96 5.73 13.06
N GLY A 320 3.73 6.08 12.02
CA GLY A 320 4.51 5.10 11.26
C GLY A 320 5.60 4.40 12.08
N LEU A 321 6.15 5.08 13.09
CA LEU A 321 7.12 4.50 14.02
C LEU A 321 6.42 3.65 15.07
N GLN A 322 5.25 4.06 15.56
CA GLN A 322 4.41 3.24 16.44
C GLN A 322 4.09 1.89 15.78
N LYS A 323 3.70 1.90 14.51
CA LYS A 323 3.46 0.68 13.74
C LYS A 323 4.71 -0.19 13.64
N ALA A 324 5.84 0.40 13.24
CA ALA A 324 7.10 -0.34 13.12
C ALA A 324 7.57 -0.92 14.46
N PHE A 325 7.31 -0.24 15.58
CA PHE A 325 7.58 -0.76 16.92
C PHE A 325 6.71 -1.98 17.25
N ALA A 326 5.39 -1.91 16.98
CA ALA A 326 4.50 -3.05 17.19
C ALA A 326 4.88 -4.28 16.35
N ASP A 327 5.24 -4.06 15.07
CA ASP A 327 5.74 -5.12 14.18
C ASP A 327 7.10 -5.69 14.67
N ALA A 328 7.88 -4.91 15.41
CA ALA A 328 9.15 -5.33 15.96
C ALA A 328 8.97 -6.28 17.15
N VAL A 329 7.94 -6.09 17.98
CA VAL A 329 7.76 -6.84 19.25
C VAL A 329 6.70 -7.94 19.18
N THR A 330 5.94 -7.97 18.09
CA THR A 330 4.95 -9.02 17.81
C THR A 330 5.26 -9.75 16.52
N PHE A 331 4.61 -10.89 16.30
CA PHE A 331 4.51 -11.55 15.01
C PHE A 331 3.05 -11.69 14.59
N SER A 332 2.82 -11.74 13.28
CA SER A 332 1.49 -11.96 12.70
C SER A 332 1.11 -13.43 12.70
N ALA A 333 -0.18 -13.73 12.74
CA ALA A 333 -0.70 -15.09 12.62
C ALA A 333 -0.11 -15.88 11.44
N ASP A 334 0.10 -15.25 10.28
CA ASP A 334 0.65 -15.89 9.08
C ASP A 334 2.11 -16.33 9.25
N SER A 335 2.83 -15.70 10.17
CA SER A 335 4.20 -16.06 10.53
C SER A 335 4.28 -17.30 11.43
N PHE A 336 3.15 -17.77 11.96
CA PHE A 336 3.09 -18.85 12.94
C PHE A 336 2.09 -19.94 12.53
N ASN A 337 2.62 -21.10 12.12
CA ASN A 337 1.79 -22.26 11.82
C ASN A 337 1.17 -22.88 13.09
N VAL A 338 -0.11 -22.61 13.34
CA VAL A 338 -0.90 -23.17 14.44
C VAL A 338 -1.33 -24.63 14.23
N GLY A 339 -1.27 -25.15 13.00
CA GLY A 339 -1.82 -26.45 12.61
C GLY A 339 -1.38 -27.63 13.49
N PRO A 340 -0.07 -27.84 13.73
CA PRO A 340 0.42 -28.91 14.58
C PRO A 340 -0.10 -28.88 16.02
N PHE A 341 -0.46 -27.69 16.51
CA PHE A 341 -0.96 -27.48 17.87
C PHE A 341 -2.49 -27.59 17.92
N ARG A 342 -3.21 -27.25 16.84
CA ARG A 342 -4.65 -27.56 16.72
C ARG A 342 -4.89 -29.06 16.61
N GLU A 343 -4.05 -29.77 15.86
CA GLU A 343 -4.12 -31.24 15.73
C GLU A 343 -3.81 -31.94 17.06
N ASN A 344 -2.93 -31.36 17.90
CA ASN A 344 -2.62 -31.88 19.22
C ASN A 344 -2.24 -30.75 20.21
N PRO A 345 -3.21 -30.21 20.98
CA PRO A 345 -2.97 -29.10 21.91
C PRO A 345 -1.93 -29.40 23.00
N SER A 346 -1.74 -30.67 23.38
CA SER A 346 -0.71 -31.05 24.37
C SER A 346 0.72 -30.74 23.92
N ARG A 347 0.94 -30.52 22.62
CA ARG A 347 2.25 -30.13 22.05
C ARG A 347 2.61 -28.66 22.27
N LEU A 348 1.71 -27.85 22.81
CA LEU A 348 2.00 -26.44 23.08
C LEU A 348 3.20 -26.25 24.02
N GLY A 349 3.33 -27.06 25.07
CA GLY A 349 4.46 -26.99 26.01
C GLY A 349 4.73 -25.54 26.48
N PRO A 350 5.96 -24.99 26.32
CA PRO A 350 6.28 -23.62 26.72
C PRO A 350 5.55 -22.54 25.91
N LEU A 351 4.94 -22.88 24.76
CA LEU A 351 4.14 -21.96 23.96
C LEU A 351 2.75 -21.70 24.55
N ALA A 352 2.28 -22.56 25.46
CA ALA A 352 0.93 -22.46 26.02
C ALA A 352 0.66 -21.09 26.67
N GLY A 353 1.69 -20.48 27.26
CA GLY A 353 1.63 -19.19 27.94
C GLY A 353 1.88 -17.97 27.06
N VAL A 354 2.22 -18.13 25.77
CA VAL A 354 2.52 -17.01 24.87
C VAL A 354 1.29 -16.10 24.78
N TRP A 355 1.50 -14.80 24.99
CA TRP A 355 0.41 -13.84 24.93
C TRP A 355 0.02 -13.55 23.49
N VAL A 356 -1.28 -13.69 23.25
CA VAL A 356 -1.93 -13.39 21.99
C VAL A 356 -2.82 -12.17 22.20
N TYR A 357 -2.71 -11.23 21.29
CA TYR A 357 -3.44 -9.98 21.29
C TYR A 357 -4.44 -9.98 20.15
N GLY A 358 -5.69 -9.64 20.49
CA GLY A 358 -6.68 -9.29 19.50
C GLY A 358 -6.21 -8.02 18.81
N SER A 359 -5.89 -8.14 17.52
CA SER A 359 -5.30 -7.08 16.68
C SER A 359 -4.01 -6.44 17.24
N ASN A 360 -3.44 -5.43 16.56
CA ASN A 360 -2.12 -4.89 16.95
C ASN A 360 -2.17 -4.02 18.22
N LEU A 361 -1.01 -3.82 18.86
CA LEU A 361 -0.86 -3.22 20.20
C LEU A 361 -1.45 -1.83 20.43
N HIS A 362 -1.91 -1.13 19.39
CA HIS A 362 -2.29 0.27 19.49
C HIS A 362 -3.72 0.52 19.95
N GLY A 363 -4.50 -0.53 20.26
CA GLY A 363 -5.71 -0.48 21.11
C GLY A 363 -6.74 0.64 20.83
N ARG A 364 -6.74 1.25 19.64
CA ARG A 364 -7.68 2.28 19.21
C ARG A 364 -8.53 1.74 18.07
N TYR A 365 -9.29 0.69 18.37
CA TYR A 365 -10.15 0.02 17.40
C TYR A 365 -11.57 -0.11 17.94
N ALA A 366 -12.05 0.97 18.58
CA ALA A 366 -13.47 1.28 18.53
C ALA A 366 -13.73 1.96 17.18
N ASN A 367 -14.38 1.24 16.26
CA ASN A 367 -14.83 1.75 14.96
C ASN A 367 -13.72 2.31 14.05
N ARG A 368 -12.48 1.79 14.15
CA ARG A 368 -11.36 2.10 13.22
C ARG A 368 -10.52 0.85 13.01
N SER A 369 -9.74 0.75 11.93
CA SER A 369 -8.88 -0.39 11.54
C SER A 369 -7.37 -0.06 11.51
N HIS A 370 -6.48 -1.07 11.55
CA HIS A 370 -5.02 -0.96 11.58
C HIS A 370 -4.36 -0.73 10.20
N GLY A 371 -5.02 -0.01 9.32
CA GLY A 371 -4.53 0.28 7.99
C GLY A 371 -5.68 0.79 7.13
N VAL A 372 -5.42 1.86 6.40
CA VAL A 372 -6.35 2.57 5.49
C VAL A 372 -7.50 1.70 4.96
N GLY A 373 -8.72 1.99 5.43
CA GLY A 373 -9.98 1.33 5.08
C GLY A 373 -10.52 0.46 6.22
N ASP A 374 -11.76 0.71 6.66
CA ASP A 374 -12.45 0.02 7.76
C ASP A 374 -12.86 -1.43 7.44
N ALA A 375 -12.04 -2.18 6.71
CA ALA A 375 -12.30 -3.57 6.36
C ALA A 375 -12.01 -4.58 7.49
N CYS A 376 -11.67 -4.10 8.68
CA CYS A 376 -11.40 -4.93 9.85
C CYS A 376 -12.55 -4.77 10.85
N GLN A 377 -13.62 -5.55 10.67
CA GLN A 377 -14.74 -5.56 11.60
C GLN A 377 -14.49 -6.59 12.70
N HIS A 378 -13.99 -6.12 13.84
CA HIS A 378 -13.98 -6.92 15.06
C HIS A 378 -15.37 -6.88 15.71
N ALA A 379 -15.91 -8.03 16.09
CA ALA A 379 -17.22 -8.13 16.74
C ALA A 379 -17.22 -7.50 18.16
N ARG A 380 -16.04 -7.22 18.71
CA ARG A 380 -15.83 -6.52 19.98
C ARG A 380 -14.90 -5.33 19.79
N SER A 381 -15.19 -4.26 20.53
CA SER A 381 -14.33 -3.08 20.62
C SER A 381 -13.06 -3.43 21.38
N LEU A 382 -11.92 -3.47 20.69
CA LEU A 382 -10.61 -3.63 21.31
C LEU A 382 -10.19 -2.25 21.85
N GLY A 383 -10.73 -1.93 23.02
CA GLY A 383 -10.40 -0.70 23.74
C GLY A 383 -8.95 -0.68 24.23
N PRO A 384 -8.51 0.43 24.85
CA PRO A 384 -7.14 0.64 25.35
C PRO A 384 -6.66 -0.36 26.42
N ARG A 385 -7.51 -1.33 26.79
CA ARG A 385 -7.16 -2.51 27.58
C ARG A 385 -7.22 -3.71 26.64
N LEU A 386 -6.10 -4.05 25.99
CA LEU A 386 -6.00 -5.23 25.12
C LEU A 386 -6.55 -6.46 25.88
N GLU A 387 -7.63 -7.07 25.37
CA GLU A 387 -7.97 -8.45 25.72
C GLU A 387 -6.83 -9.30 25.20
N ARG A 388 -6.07 -9.90 26.12
CA ARG A 388 -5.05 -10.89 25.79
C ARG A 388 -5.51 -12.23 26.30
N ILE A 389 -5.31 -13.25 25.48
CA ILE A 389 -5.47 -14.63 25.89
C ILE A 389 -4.13 -15.33 25.68
N SER A 390 -3.97 -16.49 26.30
CA SER A 390 -2.82 -17.32 26.01
C SER A 390 -3.01 -18.05 24.67
N LEU A 391 -1.93 -18.48 24.04
CA LEU A 391 -2.00 -19.29 22.83
C LEU A 391 -2.78 -20.60 23.07
N ALA A 392 -2.73 -21.17 24.28
CA ALA A 392 -3.57 -22.31 24.65
C ALA A 392 -5.07 -21.98 24.57
N GLN A 393 -5.47 -20.87 25.19
CA GLN A 393 -6.87 -20.41 25.16
C GLN A 393 -7.33 -20.09 23.73
N LEU A 394 -6.43 -19.58 22.87
CA LEU A 394 -6.74 -19.32 21.47
C LEU A 394 -7.10 -20.60 20.71
N LEU A 395 -6.41 -21.71 20.99
CA LEU A 395 -6.65 -22.99 20.32
C LEU A 395 -7.88 -23.73 20.85
N GLU A 396 -8.37 -23.38 22.04
CA GLU A 396 -9.61 -23.91 22.62
C GLU A 396 -10.86 -23.26 22.01
N LEU A 397 -10.72 -22.15 21.29
CA LEU A 397 -11.84 -21.53 20.59
C LEU A 397 -12.35 -22.46 19.49
N GLU A 398 -13.62 -22.85 19.56
CA GLU A 398 -14.30 -23.60 18.49
C GLU A 398 -14.24 -22.84 17.16
N ASP A 399 -14.35 -21.53 17.26
CA ASP A 399 -14.18 -20.62 16.15
C ASP A 399 -13.40 -19.39 16.63
N PHE A 400 -12.29 -19.11 15.94
CA PHE A 400 -11.47 -17.93 16.16
C PHE A 400 -12.29 -16.63 16.09
N TRP A 401 -13.35 -16.61 15.27
CA TRP A 401 -14.23 -15.45 15.10
C TRP A 401 -15.05 -15.12 16.37
N GLN A 402 -15.19 -16.05 17.31
CA GLN A 402 -15.88 -15.79 18.59
C GLN A 402 -15.10 -14.81 19.47
N TRP A 403 -13.78 -14.79 19.38
CA TRP A 403 -12.94 -13.90 20.18
C TRP A 403 -12.75 -12.54 19.50
N ASN A 404 -12.54 -12.51 18.18
CA ASN A 404 -12.15 -11.27 17.50
C ASN A 404 -13.02 -10.85 16.30
N GLY A 405 -14.16 -11.49 16.00
CA GLY A 405 -15.00 -11.16 14.84
C GLY A 405 -14.42 -11.57 13.48
N PRO A 406 -15.16 -11.43 12.36
CA PRO A 406 -14.82 -12.03 11.06
C PRO A 406 -13.46 -11.60 10.46
N MET A 407 -12.91 -12.45 9.58
CA MET A 407 -11.58 -12.34 8.97
C MET A 407 -11.20 -10.92 8.53
N CYS A 408 -10.11 -10.41 9.10
CA CYS A 408 -9.31 -9.38 8.47
C CYS A 408 -8.15 -10.03 7.73
N SER A 409 -8.13 -9.90 6.41
CA SER A 409 -7.11 -10.42 5.51
C SER A 409 -5.71 -9.80 5.69
N PHE A 410 -5.57 -8.81 6.59
CA PHE A 410 -4.30 -8.12 6.86
C PHE A 410 -3.59 -8.56 8.17
N CYS A 411 -4.33 -9.04 9.17
CA CYS A 411 -3.74 -9.50 10.44
C CYS A 411 -4.07 -10.95 10.78
N SER A 412 -4.85 -11.61 9.92
CA SER A 412 -5.47 -12.94 10.13
C SER A 412 -6.20 -13.04 11.49
N GLY A 413 -6.55 -11.87 12.04
CA GLY A 413 -7.28 -11.68 13.27
C GLY A 413 -6.46 -11.57 14.56
N TRP A 414 -5.14 -11.85 14.60
CA TRP A 414 -4.36 -11.78 15.84
C TRP A 414 -2.88 -11.52 15.63
N SER A 415 -2.23 -11.02 16.68
CA SER A 415 -0.78 -10.95 16.77
C SER A 415 -0.32 -11.58 18.08
N ALA A 416 0.85 -12.19 18.10
CA ALA A 416 1.42 -12.72 19.34
C ALA A 416 2.77 -12.10 19.64
N GLN A 417 3.09 -12.10 20.92
CA GLN A 417 4.39 -11.69 21.39
C GLN A 417 5.47 -12.59 20.82
N ARG A 418 6.58 -12.00 20.39
CA ARG A 418 7.71 -12.76 19.86
C ARG A 418 8.25 -13.75 20.89
N LEU A 419 8.61 -14.93 20.38
CA LEU A 419 9.01 -16.10 21.14
C LEU A 419 10.41 -15.92 21.71
N THR A 420 10.59 -16.36 22.95
CA THR A 420 11.93 -16.56 23.52
C THR A 420 12.70 -17.61 22.74
N GLU A 421 14.01 -17.70 22.96
CA GLU A 421 14.84 -18.72 22.33
C GLU A 421 14.36 -20.14 22.65
N GLU A 422 13.98 -20.40 23.92
CA GLU A 422 13.40 -21.68 24.36
C GLU A 422 12.08 -21.99 23.65
N GLN A 423 11.16 -21.01 23.61
CA GLN A 423 9.88 -21.15 22.93
C GLN A 423 10.05 -21.37 21.43
N TYR A 424 10.97 -20.66 20.79
CA TYR A 424 11.27 -20.80 19.37
C TYR A 424 11.91 -22.15 19.05
N ALA A 425 12.83 -22.64 19.89
CA ALA A 425 13.42 -23.96 19.75
C ALA A 425 12.35 -25.06 19.85
N HIS A 426 11.43 -24.94 20.83
CA HIS A 426 10.29 -25.84 20.95
C HIS A 426 9.38 -25.78 19.71
N TYR A 427 8.98 -24.58 19.28
CA TYR A 427 8.17 -24.37 18.07
C TYR A 427 8.80 -25.02 16.83
N SER A 428 10.11 -24.82 16.65
CA SER A 428 10.86 -25.37 15.51
C SER A 428 10.94 -26.89 15.56
N SER A 429 11.11 -27.48 16.75
CA SER A 429 11.13 -28.94 16.93
C SER A 429 9.79 -29.60 16.55
N VAL A 430 8.67 -28.97 16.91
CA VAL A 430 7.33 -29.46 16.58
C VAL A 430 7.03 -29.28 15.09
N ARG A 431 7.47 -28.18 14.47
CA ARG A 431 7.32 -27.91 13.04
C ARG A 431 8.17 -28.84 12.16
N GLY A 432 9.38 -29.17 12.60
CA GLY A 432 10.31 -30.06 11.88
C GLY A 432 9.91 -31.55 11.91
N GLY A 433 9.00 -31.95 12.80
CA GLY A 433 8.63 -33.36 13.03
C GLY A 433 7.75 -34.03 11.95
N ARG A 434 7.41 -33.38 10.84
CA ARG A 434 6.52 -33.94 9.80
C ARG A 434 7.24 -34.68 8.66
N ARG A 435 8.56 -34.94 8.76
CA ARG A 435 9.34 -35.59 7.70
C ARG A 435 9.73 -37.07 7.91
N THR A 436 9.24 -37.74 8.97
CA THR A 436 9.58 -39.16 9.23
C THR A 436 8.35 -39.99 9.64
N ALA A 437 7.38 -40.11 8.74
CA ALA A 437 6.29 -41.09 8.89
C ALA A 437 5.76 -41.57 7.53
N SER A 438 6.64 -42.13 6.70
CA SER A 438 6.27 -43.05 5.62
C SER A 438 7.45 -43.99 5.31
N ALA A 439 7.74 -44.87 6.26
CA ALA A 439 8.45 -46.13 6.04
C ALA A 439 8.06 -47.05 7.20
N GLY A 440 7.24 -48.06 6.90
CA GLY A 440 6.70 -49.03 7.86
C GLY A 440 5.47 -49.70 7.29
#